data_AF-R6RGY4-F1
#
_entry.id   AF-R6RGY4-F1
#
_cell.length_a   1.000
_cell.length_b   1.000
_cell.length_c   1.000
_cell.angle_alpha   90.00
_cell.angle_beta   90.00
_cell.angle_gamma   90.00
#
_symmetry.space_group_name_H-M   'P 1'
#
loop_
_entity.id
_entity.type
_entity.pdbx_description
1 polymer ?
#
loop_
_entity_poly.entity_id
_entity_poly.type
_entity_poly.pdbx_seq_one_letter_code
_entity_poly.pdbx_strand_id
1 'polypeptide(L)'
;MAETKEKKGFNAALYAVVAGIVVAVALVLITIFAFTTRYTGFSNEKVAQAYVDTIVQTGDGYNAYKNTLVSKNQKFGKFVTNAYMLPYINEDAEKASFVGTGTDEEIAKTDEVYDTMYDYYVELLQKYGLDDIDAVFNDYFAKLSEVRKEVFGDEYMDTDFMFSVFESNVSKYGKSLTGTEEELGADDKTVIQKATTGKYQEMFGKDYKFTATVKNSTDLSDSEKDAYVKEYKERITPVAASGEAKADKFGLKDTDKKNTPKSDMVGAFKKLDCSEDISAVTKCDVDVTLADGTVVATQQVYVVKIGNTWYVDNTNVDTSGLYLAK
;
A
#
# COMPACT_ATOMS: atom_id res chain seq x y z
N MET A 1 58.36 7.39 -19.00
CA MET A 1 57.56 6.16 -19.12
C MET A 1 56.17 6.52 -18.63
N ALA A 2 55.17 6.52 -19.52
CA ALA A 2 53.79 6.80 -19.15
C ALA A 2 53.05 5.46 -19.15
N GLU A 3 52.51 5.08 -17.99
CA GLU A 3 51.63 3.92 -17.84
C GLU A 3 50.27 4.23 -18.48
N THR A 4 49.93 3.51 -19.54
CA THR A 4 48.62 3.55 -20.16
C THR A 4 47.66 2.69 -19.32
N LYS A 5 46.78 3.32 -18.53
CA LYS A 5 45.65 2.62 -17.89
C LYS A 5 44.66 2.15 -18.96
N GLU A 6 44.52 0.84 -19.10
CA GLU A 6 43.46 0.22 -19.90
C GLU A 6 42.08 0.64 -19.36
N LYS A 7 41.29 1.34 -20.17
CA LYS A 7 39.86 1.57 -19.89
C LYS A 7 39.12 0.25 -20.16
N LYS A 8 38.63 -0.41 -19.11
CA LYS A 8 37.70 -1.56 -19.25
C LYS A 8 36.49 -1.10 -20.05
N GLY A 9 36.36 -1.58 -21.28
CA GLY A 9 35.20 -1.33 -22.14
C GLY A 9 33.94 -1.97 -21.54
N PHE A 10 32.86 -1.21 -21.50
CA PHE A 10 31.53 -1.67 -21.06
C PHE A 10 31.05 -2.80 -21.99
N ASN A 11 30.90 -4.01 -21.46
CA ASN A 11 30.52 -5.18 -22.25
C ASN A 11 29.00 -5.26 -22.40
N ALA A 12 28.46 -4.44 -23.32
CA ALA A 12 27.03 -4.30 -23.57
C ALA A 12 26.31 -5.63 -23.87
N ALA A 13 27.00 -6.61 -24.44
CA ALA A 13 26.44 -7.92 -24.75
C ALA A 13 26.13 -8.75 -23.49
N LEU A 14 26.99 -8.66 -22.47
CA LEU A 14 26.75 -9.34 -21.19
C LEU A 14 25.59 -8.68 -20.44
N TYR A 15 25.52 -7.35 -20.47
CA TYR A 15 24.44 -6.59 -19.83
C TYR A 15 23.08 -6.85 -20.48
N ALA A 16 23.01 -6.97 -21.81
CA ALA A 16 21.78 -7.29 -22.52
C ALA A 16 21.25 -8.70 -22.18
N VAL A 17 22.14 -9.68 -21.99
CA VAL A 17 21.76 -11.04 -21.57
C VAL A 17 21.27 -11.04 -20.11
N VAL A 18 21.98 -10.38 -19.21
CA VAL A 18 21.58 -10.27 -17.79
C VAL A 18 20.25 -9.53 -17.65
N ALA A 19 20.08 -8.38 -18.33
CA ALA A 19 18.83 -7.63 -18.33
C ALA A 19 17.67 -8.46 -18.92
N GLY A 20 17.91 -9.22 -19.98
CA GLY A 20 16.91 -10.12 -20.55
C GLY A 20 16.46 -11.21 -19.58
N ILE A 21 17.39 -11.80 -18.82
CA ILE A 21 17.08 -12.80 -17.78
C ILE A 21 16.31 -12.16 -16.62
N VAL A 22 16.74 -10.99 -16.14
CA VAL A 22 16.05 -10.26 -15.05
C VAL A 22 14.61 -9.91 -15.45
N VAL A 23 14.40 -9.41 -16.67
CA VAL A 23 13.05 -9.12 -17.19
C VAL A 23 12.20 -10.39 -17.28
N ALA A 24 12.77 -11.50 -17.76
CA ALA A 24 12.05 -12.77 -17.84
C ALA A 24 11.65 -13.31 -16.45
N VAL A 25 12.56 -13.25 -15.47
CA VAL A 25 12.29 -13.64 -14.08
C VAL A 25 11.21 -12.73 -13.48
N ALA A 26 11.32 -11.42 -13.67
CA ALA A 26 10.31 -10.46 -13.22
C ALA A 26 8.93 -10.76 -13.84
N LEU A 27 8.85 -11.04 -15.14
CA LEU A 27 7.60 -11.40 -15.81
C LEU A 27 7.00 -12.71 -15.29
N VAL A 28 7.83 -13.73 -15.02
CA VAL A 28 7.37 -15.00 -14.43
C VAL A 28 6.83 -14.76 -13.01
N LEU A 29 7.54 -13.99 -12.19
CA LEU A 29 7.11 -13.63 -10.84
C LEU A 29 5.81 -12.82 -10.87
N ILE A 30 5.68 -11.84 -11.77
CA ILE A 30 4.43 -11.07 -11.97
C ILE A 30 3.28 -11.99 -12.39
N THR A 31 3.54 -12.96 -13.27
CA THR A 31 2.51 -13.89 -13.74
C THR A 31 2.05 -14.83 -12.62
N ILE A 32 2.99 -15.39 -11.85
CA ILE A 32 2.69 -16.22 -10.68
C ILE A 32 1.92 -15.39 -9.66
N PHE A 33 2.38 -14.18 -9.34
CA PHE A 33 1.71 -13.27 -8.42
C PHE A 33 0.28 -12.98 -8.87
N ALA A 34 0.08 -12.55 -10.12
CA ALA A 34 -1.25 -12.26 -10.68
C ALA A 34 -2.17 -13.50 -10.66
N PHE A 35 -1.64 -14.69 -10.94
CA PHE A 35 -2.40 -15.93 -10.87
C PHE A 35 -2.76 -16.30 -9.43
N THR A 36 -1.83 -16.08 -8.50
CA THR A 36 -2.02 -16.36 -7.06
C THR A 36 -3.04 -15.40 -6.46
N THR A 37 -2.95 -14.09 -6.71
CA THR A 37 -3.95 -13.10 -6.25
C THR A 37 -5.34 -13.41 -6.79
N ARG A 38 -5.44 -13.79 -8.08
CA ARG A 38 -6.72 -14.17 -8.68
C ARG A 38 -7.29 -15.45 -8.06
N TYR A 39 -6.43 -16.43 -7.74
CA TYR A 39 -6.84 -17.65 -7.06
C TYR A 39 -7.24 -17.40 -5.60
N THR A 40 -6.52 -16.53 -4.89
CA THR A 40 -6.85 -16.08 -3.53
C THR A 40 -8.27 -15.56 -3.50
N GLY A 41 -8.64 -14.67 -4.42
CA GLY A 41 -10.00 -14.11 -4.52
C GLY A 41 -11.14 -15.12 -4.69
N PHE A 42 -10.88 -16.38 -5.08
CA PHE A 42 -11.92 -17.41 -5.20
C PHE A 42 -12.21 -18.17 -3.89
N SER A 43 -11.45 -17.90 -2.82
CA SER A 43 -11.61 -18.56 -1.52
C SER A 43 -11.68 -17.51 -0.40
N ASN A 44 -12.77 -17.57 0.36
CA ASN A 44 -12.97 -16.76 1.58
C ASN A 44 -11.80 -16.89 2.56
N GLU A 45 -11.37 -18.12 2.86
CA GLU A 45 -10.25 -18.39 3.76
C GLU A 45 -8.93 -17.82 3.25
N LYS A 46 -8.62 -17.99 1.96
CA LYS A 46 -7.38 -17.45 1.38
C LYS A 46 -7.38 -15.92 1.38
N VAL A 47 -8.52 -15.28 1.11
CA VAL A 47 -8.66 -13.81 1.20
C VAL A 47 -8.44 -13.34 2.62
N ALA A 48 -9.10 -13.97 3.60
CA ALA A 48 -8.94 -13.67 5.03
C ALA A 48 -7.49 -13.84 5.49
N GLN A 49 -6.87 -14.97 5.13
CA GLN A 49 -5.49 -15.26 5.45
C GLN A 49 -4.56 -14.23 4.81
N ALA A 50 -4.66 -13.98 3.51
CA ALA A 50 -3.78 -13.03 2.81
C ALA A 50 -3.89 -11.61 3.37
N TYR A 51 -5.09 -11.17 3.76
CA TYR A 51 -5.28 -9.87 4.40
C TYR A 51 -4.52 -9.76 5.72
N VAL A 52 -4.70 -10.73 6.63
CA VAL A 52 -4.03 -10.76 7.94
C VAL A 52 -2.52 -10.95 7.78
N ASP A 53 -2.11 -11.82 6.87
CA ASP A 53 -0.72 -12.16 6.59
C ASP A 53 0.08 -10.94 6.11
N THR A 54 -0.48 -10.17 5.19
CA THR A 54 0.15 -8.94 4.68
C THR A 54 0.38 -7.93 5.80
N ILE A 55 -0.56 -7.81 6.74
CA ILE A 55 -0.41 -6.87 7.85
C ILE A 55 0.67 -7.34 8.81
N VAL A 56 0.62 -8.60 9.25
CA VAL A 56 1.50 -9.06 10.33
C VAL A 56 2.92 -9.37 9.88
N GLN A 57 3.10 -9.86 8.64
CA GLN A 57 4.43 -10.21 8.14
C GLN A 57 5.26 -8.99 7.78
N THR A 58 4.66 -7.97 7.18
CA THR A 58 5.39 -6.80 6.66
C THR A 58 5.00 -5.49 7.32
N GLY A 59 4.05 -5.50 8.26
CA GLY A 59 3.48 -4.26 8.82
C GLY A 59 2.69 -3.45 7.79
N ASP A 60 2.32 -4.07 6.66
CA ASP A 60 1.85 -3.37 5.49
C ASP A 60 0.32 -3.38 5.40
N GLY A 61 -0.28 -2.46 6.15
CA GLY A 61 -1.73 -2.22 6.05
C GLY A 61 -2.16 -1.72 4.67
N TYR A 62 -1.30 -0.99 3.96
CA TYR A 62 -1.62 -0.44 2.64
C TYR A 62 -1.88 -1.54 1.61
N ASN A 63 -0.97 -2.50 1.49
CA ASN A 63 -1.10 -3.57 0.51
C ASN A 63 -2.19 -4.59 0.89
N ALA A 64 -2.53 -4.72 2.18
CA ALA A 64 -3.66 -5.54 2.62
C ALA A 64 -4.99 -5.03 2.03
N TYR A 65 -5.14 -3.72 1.81
CA TYR A 65 -6.35 -3.12 1.23
C TYR A 65 -6.63 -3.54 -0.21
N LYS A 66 -5.63 -4.09 -0.93
CA LYS A 66 -5.83 -4.68 -2.26
C LYS A 66 -6.81 -5.88 -2.24
N ASN A 67 -6.97 -6.53 -1.08
CA ASN A 67 -7.89 -7.66 -0.88
C ASN A 67 -9.27 -7.24 -0.33
N THR A 68 -9.57 -5.94 -0.27
CA THR A 68 -10.79 -5.40 0.34
C THR A 68 -11.82 -4.94 -0.68
N LEU A 69 -13.02 -4.59 -0.20
CA LEU A 69 -14.13 -4.06 -1.00
C LEU A 69 -13.77 -2.82 -1.82
N VAL A 70 -12.79 -2.01 -1.39
CA VAL A 70 -12.31 -0.84 -2.14
C VAL A 70 -11.85 -1.22 -3.55
N SER A 71 -11.30 -2.44 -3.71
CA SER A 71 -10.75 -2.93 -4.98
C SER A 71 -11.80 -3.56 -5.92
N LYS A 72 -13.08 -3.59 -5.51
CA LYS A 72 -14.13 -4.31 -6.27
C LYS A 72 -14.54 -3.61 -7.57
N ASN A 73 -14.78 -2.31 -7.49
CA ASN A 73 -15.31 -1.50 -8.60
C ASN A 73 -14.27 -0.56 -9.21
N GLN A 74 -13.05 -0.58 -8.68
CA GLN A 74 -11.92 0.22 -9.12
C GLN A 74 -10.61 -0.38 -8.62
N LYS A 75 -9.49 -0.05 -9.27
CA LYS A 75 -8.17 -0.41 -8.75
C LYS A 75 -7.90 0.40 -7.49
N PHE A 76 -7.32 -0.21 -6.45
CA PHE A 76 -6.99 0.49 -5.21
C PHE A 76 -6.16 1.76 -5.42
N GLY A 77 -5.07 1.68 -6.20
CA GLY A 77 -4.27 2.87 -6.55
C GLY A 77 -5.10 3.97 -7.21
N LYS A 78 -6.04 3.62 -8.11
CA LYS A 78 -6.94 4.61 -8.73
C LYS A 78 -7.91 5.23 -7.72
N PHE A 79 -8.40 4.44 -6.76
CA PHE A 79 -9.17 4.99 -5.64
C PHE A 79 -8.32 6.01 -4.87
N VAL A 80 -7.09 5.66 -4.49
CA VAL A 80 -6.20 6.57 -3.74
C VAL A 80 -5.95 7.86 -4.53
N THR A 81 -5.62 7.75 -5.82
CA THR A 81 -5.44 8.90 -6.69
C THR A 81 -6.67 9.80 -6.69
N ASN A 82 -7.83 9.22 -7.00
CA ASN A 82 -9.06 9.97 -7.17
C ASN A 82 -9.59 10.56 -5.85
N ALA A 83 -9.44 9.85 -4.74
CA ALA A 83 -10.02 10.22 -3.46
C ALA A 83 -9.12 11.16 -2.64
N TYR A 84 -7.79 11.07 -2.78
CA TYR A 84 -6.86 11.77 -1.88
C TYR A 84 -5.74 12.55 -2.59
N MET A 85 -5.31 12.14 -3.78
CA MET A 85 -4.21 12.84 -4.48
C MET A 85 -4.69 13.93 -5.42
N LEU A 86 -5.88 13.81 -6.03
CA LEU A 86 -6.39 14.78 -7.02
C LEU A 86 -6.24 16.24 -6.61
N PRO A 87 -6.52 16.66 -5.36
CA PRO A 87 -6.40 18.06 -4.97
C PRO A 87 -4.97 18.62 -5.10
N TYR A 88 -3.97 17.75 -5.09
CA TYR A 88 -2.56 18.13 -5.06
C TYR A 88 -1.87 17.94 -6.41
N ILE A 89 -2.50 17.29 -7.40
CA ILE A 89 -1.91 17.10 -8.73
C ILE A 89 -1.81 18.44 -9.46
N ASN A 90 -0.61 18.76 -9.95
CA ASN A 90 -0.33 19.98 -10.69
C ASN A 90 0.77 19.78 -11.71
N GLU A 91 0.51 18.91 -12.69
CA GLU A 91 1.47 18.57 -13.76
C GLU A 91 1.82 19.76 -14.69
N ASP A 92 1.02 20.82 -14.69
CA ASP A 92 1.24 22.02 -15.50
C ASP A 92 2.22 23.01 -14.86
N ALA A 93 2.53 22.87 -13.56
CA ALA A 93 3.44 23.77 -12.88
C ALA A 93 4.89 23.58 -13.35
N GLU A 94 5.65 24.67 -13.33
CA GLU A 94 7.07 24.64 -13.61
C GLU A 94 7.79 23.81 -12.54
N LYS A 95 8.56 22.83 -12.97
CA LYS A 95 9.42 22.02 -12.09
C LYS A 95 10.62 22.84 -11.65
N ALA A 96 11.11 22.58 -10.45
CA ALA A 96 12.43 23.07 -10.08
C ALA A 96 13.48 22.60 -11.10
N SER A 97 14.46 23.46 -11.40
CA SER A 97 15.40 23.25 -12.51
C SER A 97 16.28 22.00 -12.36
N PHE A 98 16.43 21.48 -11.14
CA PHE A 98 17.17 20.25 -10.87
C PHE A 98 16.35 18.98 -11.08
N VAL A 99 15.02 19.05 -11.21
CA VAL A 99 14.16 17.87 -11.34
C VAL A 99 14.32 17.21 -12.70
N GLY A 100 14.54 15.89 -12.72
CA GLY A 100 14.76 15.08 -13.92
C GLY A 100 16.18 15.18 -14.48
N THR A 101 17.13 15.71 -13.72
CA THR A 101 18.53 15.89 -14.16
C THR A 101 19.45 14.77 -13.70
N GLY A 102 19.05 13.99 -12.69
CA GLY A 102 19.86 12.95 -12.05
C GLY A 102 21.08 13.52 -11.31
N THR A 103 21.00 14.77 -10.87
CA THR A 103 22.10 15.45 -10.16
C THR A 103 22.11 15.08 -8.67
N ASP A 104 23.26 15.27 -8.02
CA ASP A 104 23.38 15.09 -6.56
C ASP A 104 22.43 16.01 -5.78
N GLU A 105 22.12 17.19 -6.34
CA GLU A 105 21.11 18.11 -5.78
C GLU A 105 19.71 17.49 -5.80
N GLU A 106 19.30 16.91 -6.93
CA GLU A 106 18.01 16.22 -7.05
C GLU A 106 17.90 15.03 -6.08
N ILE A 107 18.97 14.25 -5.94
CA ILE A 107 19.02 13.11 -5.02
C ILE A 107 18.89 13.60 -3.58
N ALA A 108 19.71 14.57 -3.16
CA ALA A 108 19.69 15.09 -1.80
C ALA A 108 18.32 15.70 -1.44
N LYS A 109 17.68 16.41 -2.37
CA LYS A 109 16.36 17.01 -2.17
C LYS A 109 15.25 15.97 -2.14
N THR A 110 15.32 14.96 -2.99
CA THR A 110 14.41 13.81 -2.95
C THR A 110 14.52 13.09 -1.61
N ASP A 111 15.75 12.79 -1.15
CA ASP A 111 16.00 12.13 0.14
C ASP A 111 15.45 12.95 1.32
N GLU A 112 15.64 14.27 1.29
CA GLU A 112 15.10 15.20 2.30
C GLU A 112 13.56 15.11 2.40
N VAL A 113 12.85 15.03 1.27
CA VAL A 113 11.39 14.83 1.27
C VAL A 113 11.03 13.45 1.82
N TYR A 114 11.72 12.40 1.40
CA TYR A 114 11.41 11.02 1.80
C TYR A 114 11.60 10.84 3.31
N ASP A 115 12.70 11.35 3.87
CA ASP A 115 12.97 11.25 5.30
C ASP A 115 12.01 12.09 6.13
N THR A 116 11.73 13.33 5.72
CA THR A 116 10.74 14.19 6.40
C THR A 116 9.35 13.56 6.42
N MET A 117 8.94 12.98 5.29
CA MET A 117 7.65 12.31 5.18
C MET A 117 7.60 10.97 5.90
N TYR A 118 8.74 10.29 6.08
CA TYR A 118 8.80 9.06 6.86
C TYR A 118 8.52 9.33 8.33
N ASP A 119 9.14 10.37 8.90
CA ASP A 119 8.89 10.75 10.30
C ASP A 119 7.41 11.09 10.51
N TYR A 120 6.82 11.86 9.58
CA TYR A 120 5.39 12.16 9.62
C TYR A 120 4.51 10.91 9.43
N TYR A 121 4.91 9.98 8.55
CA TYR A 121 4.21 8.71 8.37
C TYR A 121 4.14 7.93 9.70
N VAL A 122 5.26 7.83 10.43
CA VAL A 122 5.29 7.18 11.74
C VAL A 122 4.38 7.88 12.74
N GLU A 123 4.33 9.22 12.76
CA GLU A 123 3.40 9.98 13.60
C GLU A 123 1.93 9.67 13.26
N LEU A 124 1.59 9.60 11.97
CA LEU A 124 0.25 9.23 11.52
C LEU A 124 -0.14 7.83 11.98
N LEU A 125 0.80 6.86 11.90
CA LEU A 125 0.54 5.50 12.36
C LEU A 125 0.36 5.44 13.88
N GLN A 126 1.10 6.24 14.65
CA GLN A 126 0.89 6.34 16.10
C GLN A 126 -0.45 7.00 16.46
N LYS A 127 -0.89 7.98 15.66
CA LYS A 127 -2.11 8.75 15.91
C LYS A 127 -3.38 8.01 15.51
N TYR A 128 -3.39 7.41 14.32
CA TYR A 128 -4.58 6.82 13.71
C TYR A 128 -4.52 5.29 13.63
N GLY A 129 -3.34 4.69 13.80
CA GLY A 129 -3.09 3.33 13.35
C GLY A 129 -3.08 3.27 11.82
N LEU A 130 -3.21 2.05 11.30
CA LEU A 130 -3.39 1.77 9.87
C LEU A 130 -4.84 1.40 9.52
N ASP A 131 -5.75 1.44 10.51
CA ASP A 131 -7.18 1.15 10.34
C ASP A 131 -7.94 2.33 9.74
N ASP A 132 -7.58 3.56 10.12
CA ASP A 132 -8.17 4.79 9.57
C ASP A 132 -7.34 5.30 8.39
N ILE A 133 -7.36 4.54 7.30
CA ILE A 133 -6.70 4.91 6.05
C ILE A 133 -7.22 6.24 5.49
N ASP A 134 -8.49 6.60 5.74
CA ASP A 134 -9.03 7.88 5.28
C ASP A 134 -8.28 9.04 5.94
N ALA A 135 -8.13 9.02 7.27
CA ALA A 135 -7.37 10.02 8.01
C ALA A 135 -5.89 10.03 7.62
N VAL A 136 -5.26 8.85 7.53
CA VAL A 136 -3.85 8.73 7.13
C VAL A 136 -3.62 9.35 5.75
N PHE A 137 -4.42 9.02 4.73
CA PHE A 137 -4.23 9.56 3.39
C PHE A 137 -4.56 11.06 3.28
N ASN A 138 -5.63 11.52 3.93
CA ASN A 138 -5.96 12.95 3.93
C ASN A 138 -4.79 13.79 4.48
N ASP A 139 -4.24 13.38 5.63
CA ASP A 139 -3.17 14.12 6.30
C ASP A 139 -1.82 13.94 5.60
N TYR A 140 -1.51 12.72 5.14
CA TYR A 140 -0.24 12.41 4.47
C TYR A 140 -0.06 13.20 3.16
N PHE A 141 -1.04 13.18 2.26
CA PHE A 141 -0.89 13.86 0.97
C PHE A 141 -0.98 15.38 1.09
N ALA A 142 -1.73 15.89 2.08
CA ALA A 142 -1.68 17.30 2.45
C ALA A 142 -0.25 17.70 2.87
N LYS A 143 0.35 16.93 3.78
CA LYS A 143 1.70 17.23 4.26
C LYS A 143 2.77 17.08 3.18
N LEU A 144 2.65 16.07 2.31
CA LEU A 144 3.57 15.88 1.19
C LEU A 144 3.58 17.08 0.24
N SER A 145 2.42 17.68 -0.03
CA SER A 145 2.34 18.89 -0.86
C SER A 145 3.09 20.07 -0.23
N GLU A 146 2.97 20.26 1.09
CA GLU A 146 3.72 21.29 1.83
C GLU A 146 5.22 21.03 1.78
N VAL A 147 5.65 19.81 2.12
CA VAL A 147 7.07 19.43 2.19
C VAL A 147 7.72 19.54 0.82
N ARG A 148 7.05 19.12 -0.25
CA ARG A 148 7.57 19.31 -1.60
C ARG A 148 7.80 20.79 -1.90
N LYS A 149 6.82 21.64 -1.63
CA LYS A 149 6.93 23.08 -1.89
C LYS A 149 8.08 23.71 -1.09
N GLU A 150 8.26 23.30 0.16
CA GLU A 150 9.36 23.77 1.02
C GLU A 150 10.74 23.33 0.51
N VAL A 151 10.87 22.04 0.15
CA VAL A 151 12.17 21.46 -0.21
C VAL A 151 12.57 21.76 -1.65
N PHE A 152 11.65 21.63 -2.60
CA PHE A 152 11.90 21.78 -4.04
C PHE A 152 11.70 23.23 -4.51
N GLY A 153 10.90 24.03 -3.79
CA GLY A 153 10.56 25.39 -4.20
C GLY A 153 9.64 25.45 -5.42
N ASP A 154 8.98 24.34 -5.77
CA ASP A 154 8.02 24.25 -6.88
C ASP A 154 6.62 23.85 -6.42
N GLU A 155 5.64 24.00 -7.31
CA GLU A 155 4.26 23.53 -7.11
C GLU A 155 3.93 22.34 -8.02
N TYR A 156 4.92 21.78 -8.72
CA TYR A 156 4.71 20.61 -9.56
C TYR A 156 4.37 19.41 -8.68
N MET A 157 3.42 18.57 -9.10
CA MET A 157 3.13 17.33 -8.39
C MET A 157 2.41 16.38 -9.33
N ASP A 158 2.89 15.14 -9.41
CA ASP A 158 2.27 14.06 -10.16
C ASP A 158 2.05 12.83 -9.28
N THR A 159 1.27 11.88 -9.79
CA THR A 159 0.94 10.65 -9.05
C THR A 159 2.14 9.76 -8.83
N ASP A 160 3.10 9.75 -9.75
CA ASP A 160 4.27 8.89 -9.68
C ASP A 160 5.16 9.30 -8.51
N PHE A 161 5.41 10.59 -8.34
CA PHE A 161 6.12 11.14 -7.19
C PHE A 161 5.36 10.87 -5.89
N MET A 162 4.05 11.13 -5.85
CA MET A 162 3.26 10.93 -4.63
C MET A 162 3.23 9.47 -4.17
N PHE A 163 3.04 8.52 -5.10
CA PHE A 163 3.12 7.09 -4.78
C PHE A 163 4.54 6.68 -4.41
N SER A 164 5.57 7.17 -5.10
CA SER A 164 6.96 6.79 -4.81
C SER A 164 7.36 7.15 -3.38
N VAL A 165 7.02 8.37 -2.92
CA VAL A 165 7.30 8.80 -1.53
C VAL A 165 6.49 7.96 -0.54
N PHE A 166 5.19 7.77 -0.79
CA PHE A 166 4.31 7.01 0.10
C PHE A 166 4.71 5.53 0.23
N GLU A 167 4.89 4.84 -0.90
CA GLU A 167 5.27 3.43 -0.92
C GLU A 167 6.67 3.20 -0.33
N SER A 168 7.59 4.15 -0.53
CA SER A 168 8.90 4.13 0.14
C SER A 168 8.75 4.20 1.67
N ASN A 169 7.88 5.06 2.18
CA ASN A 169 7.64 5.20 3.61
C ASN A 169 6.94 3.98 4.22
N VAL A 170 5.97 3.40 3.52
CA VAL A 170 5.36 2.10 3.88
C VAL A 170 6.44 1.01 3.94
N SER A 171 7.30 0.92 2.92
CA SER A 171 8.38 -0.08 2.88
C SER A 171 9.40 0.12 4.01
N LYS A 172 9.83 1.37 4.24
CA LYS A 172 10.77 1.74 5.31
C LYS A 172 10.20 1.41 6.69
N TYR A 173 8.90 1.66 6.91
CA TYR A 173 8.23 1.28 8.15
C TYR A 173 8.16 -0.24 8.32
N GLY A 174 7.78 -0.98 7.27
CA GLY A 174 7.78 -2.44 7.31
C GLY A 174 9.15 -3.02 7.65
N LYS A 175 10.20 -2.52 7.02
CA LYS A 175 11.60 -2.89 7.33
C LYS A 175 12.01 -2.53 8.76
N SER A 176 11.48 -1.43 9.33
CA SER A 176 11.73 -1.10 10.75
C SER A 176 11.14 -2.13 11.72
N LEU A 177 10.08 -2.83 11.30
CA LEU A 177 9.45 -3.89 12.07
C LEU A 177 10.16 -5.23 11.86
N THR A 178 10.45 -5.59 10.61
CA THR A 178 10.98 -6.92 10.26
C THR A 178 12.50 -7.03 10.35
N GLY A 179 13.20 -5.90 10.25
CA GLY A 179 14.63 -5.86 9.98
C GLY A 179 14.90 -6.00 8.50
N THR A 180 16.19 -5.94 8.15
CA THR A 180 16.68 -6.08 6.78
C THR A 180 17.77 -7.13 6.71
N GLU A 181 17.86 -7.80 5.57
CA GLU A 181 19.02 -8.61 5.22
C GLU A 181 20.07 -7.76 4.49
N GLU A 182 21.32 -8.22 4.50
CA GLU A 182 22.38 -7.63 3.69
C GLU A 182 22.11 -7.93 2.22
N GLU A 183 22.06 -6.88 1.39
CA GLU A 183 21.88 -6.99 -0.05
C GLU A 183 23.13 -6.45 -0.75
N LEU A 184 23.66 -7.25 -1.69
CA LEU A 184 24.80 -6.89 -2.52
C LEU A 184 24.30 -6.41 -3.89
N GLY A 185 24.98 -5.39 -4.43
CA GLY A 185 24.78 -4.94 -5.79
C GLY A 185 25.18 -6.00 -6.80
N ALA A 186 24.87 -5.76 -8.08
CA ALA A 186 25.14 -6.70 -9.18
C ALA A 186 26.63 -7.07 -9.37
N ASP A 187 27.54 -6.39 -8.68
CA ASP A 187 28.98 -6.68 -8.65
C ASP A 187 29.38 -7.69 -7.57
N ASP A 188 28.42 -8.21 -6.78
CA ASP A 188 28.57 -9.09 -5.61
C ASP A 188 29.57 -8.54 -4.58
N LYS A 189 29.75 -7.22 -4.51
CA LYS A 189 30.76 -6.58 -3.64
C LYS A 189 30.23 -5.36 -2.93
N THR A 190 29.47 -4.53 -3.63
CA THR A 190 28.95 -3.29 -3.07
C THR A 190 27.75 -3.63 -2.21
N VAL A 191 27.85 -3.40 -0.90
CA VAL A 191 26.70 -3.52 0.01
C VAL A 191 25.74 -2.37 -0.29
N ILE A 192 24.58 -2.70 -0.87
CA ILE A 192 23.52 -1.72 -1.20
C ILE A 192 22.45 -1.63 -0.12
N GLN A 193 22.33 -2.65 0.73
CA GLN A 193 21.53 -2.62 1.95
C GLN A 193 22.28 -3.34 3.06
N LYS A 194 22.40 -2.71 4.23
CA LYS A 194 22.97 -3.37 5.42
C LYS A 194 21.90 -4.17 6.14
N ALA A 195 22.31 -5.26 6.80
CA ALA A 195 21.45 -5.96 7.72
C ALA A 195 21.10 -5.09 8.94
N THR A 196 19.85 -5.11 9.35
CA THR A 196 19.34 -4.40 10.54
C THR A 196 18.47 -5.33 11.37
N THR A 197 18.37 -5.05 12.66
CA THR A 197 17.43 -5.77 13.55
C THR A 197 16.14 -4.96 13.65
N GLY A 198 15.01 -5.57 13.28
CA GLY A 198 13.69 -4.94 13.41
C GLY A 198 13.03 -5.23 14.75
N LYS A 199 11.98 -4.46 15.08
CA LYS A 199 11.23 -4.60 16.35
C LYS A 199 10.69 -6.01 16.58
N TYR A 200 10.22 -6.70 15.55
CA TYR A 200 9.72 -8.07 15.68
C TYR A 200 10.84 -9.06 16.02
N GLN A 201 12.05 -8.85 15.50
CA GLN A 201 13.21 -9.65 15.88
C GLN A 201 13.62 -9.42 17.33
N GLU A 202 13.48 -8.19 17.83
CA GLU A 202 13.72 -7.87 19.24
C GLU A 202 12.69 -8.54 20.17
N MET A 203 11.41 -8.54 19.76
CA MET A 203 10.31 -9.09 20.55
C MET A 203 10.24 -10.62 20.53
N PHE A 204 10.45 -11.24 19.37
CA PHE A 204 10.18 -12.66 19.13
C PHE A 204 11.44 -13.48 18.81
N GLY A 205 12.61 -12.84 18.78
CA GLY A 205 13.89 -13.45 18.44
C GLY A 205 14.28 -13.28 16.98
N LYS A 206 15.58 -13.38 16.68
CA LYS A 206 16.13 -13.09 15.34
C LYS A 206 15.56 -13.96 14.22
N ASP A 207 15.23 -15.20 14.54
CA ASP A 207 14.71 -16.21 13.62
C ASP A 207 13.17 -16.34 13.71
N TYR A 208 12.47 -15.30 14.18
CA TYR A 208 11.02 -15.33 14.28
C TYR A 208 10.38 -15.58 12.91
N LYS A 209 9.22 -16.24 12.92
CA LYS A 209 8.38 -16.41 11.74
C LYS A 209 6.92 -16.39 12.16
N PHE A 210 6.17 -15.47 11.56
CA PHE A 210 4.72 -15.47 11.69
C PHE A 210 4.09 -16.38 10.64
N THR A 211 3.02 -17.06 11.03
CA THR A 211 2.16 -17.80 10.13
C THR A 211 0.71 -17.45 10.43
N ALA A 212 0.02 -16.81 9.48
CA ALA A 212 -1.42 -16.61 9.54
C ALA A 212 -2.15 -17.88 9.10
N THR A 213 -3.09 -18.37 9.90
CA THR A 213 -3.89 -19.58 9.60
C THR A 213 -5.36 -19.35 9.96
N VAL A 214 -6.27 -19.68 9.03
CA VAL A 214 -7.70 -19.66 9.32
C VAL A 214 -8.05 -20.84 10.22
N LYS A 215 -8.61 -20.54 11.39
CA LYS A 215 -9.01 -21.55 12.40
C LYS A 215 -10.46 -21.93 12.25
N ASN A 216 -11.30 -20.92 12.07
CA ASN A 216 -12.73 -21.06 11.87
C ASN A 216 -13.13 -20.28 10.63
N SER A 217 -14.05 -20.86 9.87
CA SER A 217 -14.65 -20.27 8.69
C SER A 217 -16.12 -20.66 8.70
N THR A 218 -16.99 -19.68 8.93
CA THR A 218 -18.42 -19.90 9.10
C THR A 218 -19.19 -19.00 8.14
N ASP A 219 -19.85 -19.62 7.17
CA ASP A 219 -20.79 -18.93 6.29
C ASP A 219 -21.99 -18.45 7.11
N LEU A 220 -22.36 -17.18 6.92
CA LEU A 220 -23.56 -16.63 7.54
C LEU A 220 -24.80 -17.26 6.90
N SER A 221 -25.81 -17.57 7.72
CA SER A 221 -27.14 -17.94 7.21
C SER A 221 -27.75 -16.77 6.42
N ASP A 222 -28.78 -17.04 5.63
CA ASP A 222 -29.45 -15.99 4.84
C ASP A 222 -29.96 -14.83 5.72
N SER A 223 -30.53 -15.12 6.89
CA SER A 223 -30.99 -14.07 7.81
C SER A 223 -29.84 -13.25 8.42
N GLU A 224 -28.71 -13.89 8.73
CA GLU A 224 -27.53 -13.20 9.26
C GLU A 224 -26.85 -12.35 8.18
N LYS A 225 -26.77 -12.88 6.95
CA LYS A 225 -26.28 -12.16 5.78
C LYS A 225 -27.14 -10.93 5.47
N ASP A 226 -28.47 -11.05 5.51
CA ASP A 226 -29.36 -9.92 5.25
C ASP A 226 -29.21 -8.81 6.31
N ALA A 227 -29.05 -9.20 7.58
CA ALA A 227 -28.73 -8.27 8.67
C ALA A 227 -27.36 -7.61 8.44
N TYR A 228 -26.34 -8.40 8.10
CA TYR A 228 -24.99 -7.91 7.79
C TYR A 228 -25.00 -6.88 6.65
N VAL A 229 -25.68 -7.17 5.54
CA VAL A 229 -25.74 -6.28 4.38
C VAL A 229 -26.41 -4.96 4.74
N LYS A 230 -27.44 -4.99 5.60
CA LYS A 230 -28.08 -3.78 6.10
C LYS A 230 -27.11 -2.92 6.92
N GLU A 231 -26.39 -3.53 7.86
CA GLU A 231 -25.39 -2.81 8.68
C GLU A 231 -24.24 -2.28 7.83
N TYR A 232 -23.75 -3.07 6.85
CA TYR A 232 -22.75 -2.62 5.88
C TYR A 232 -23.25 -1.39 5.12
N LYS A 233 -24.49 -1.42 4.62
CA LYS A 233 -25.10 -0.30 3.92
C LYS A 233 -25.17 0.96 4.79
N GLU A 234 -25.50 0.82 6.07
CA GLU A 234 -25.51 1.92 7.04
C GLU A 234 -24.11 2.52 7.25
N ARG A 235 -23.05 1.69 7.30
CA ARG A 235 -21.65 2.17 7.40
C ARG A 235 -21.16 2.85 6.11
N ILE A 236 -21.42 2.25 4.94
CA ILE A 236 -20.80 2.69 3.68
C ILE A 236 -21.50 3.90 3.05
N THR A 237 -22.82 4.06 3.25
CA THR A 237 -23.59 5.17 2.66
C THR A 237 -23.00 6.56 2.96
N PRO A 238 -22.70 6.93 4.23
CA PRO A 238 -22.12 8.25 4.51
C PRO A 238 -20.73 8.41 3.89
N VAL A 239 -19.92 7.35 3.84
CA VAL A 239 -18.58 7.36 3.21
C VAL A 239 -18.71 7.58 1.70
N ALA A 240 -19.59 6.84 1.03
CA ALA A 240 -19.83 6.96 -0.40
C ALA A 240 -20.37 8.34 -0.81
N ALA A 241 -21.14 9.00 0.06
CA ALA A 241 -21.64 10.36 -0.14
C ALA A 241 -20.59 11.45 0.15
N SER A 242 -19.52 11.13 0.88
CA SER A 242 -18.53 12.13 1.33
C SER A 242 -17.71 12.75 0.21
N GLY A 243 -17.62 12.08 -0.96
CA GLY A 243 -16.84 12.55 -2.10
C GLY A 243 -17.24 13.94 -2.61
N GLU A 244 -18.53 14.29 -2.53
CA GLU A 244 -19.01 15.62 -2.92
C GLU A 244 -18.46 16.71 -2.00
N ALA A 245 -18.63 16.52 -0.69
CA ALA A 245 -18.16 17.47 0.32
C ALA A 245 -16.62 17.60 0.31
N LYS A 246 -15.90 16.50 0.06
CA LYS A 246 -14.44 16.53 -0.11
C LYS A 246 -14.04 17.31 -1.35
N ALA A 247 -14.67 17.06 -2.49
CA ALA A 247 -14.36 17.79 -3.73
C ALA A 247 -14.63 19.29 -3.58
N ASP A 248 -15.73 19.66 -2.93
CA ASP A 248 -16.10 21.05 -2.65
C ASP A 248 -15.10 21.74 -1.70
N LYS A 249 -14.63 21.04 -0.67
CA LYS A 249 -13.59 21.56 0.25
C LYS A 249 -12.33 21.99 -0.48
N PHE A 250 -11.96 21.27 -1.54
CA PHE A 250 -10.79 21.58 -2.38
C PHE A 250 -11.12 22.47 -3.59
N GLY A 251 -12.38 22.89 -3.75
CA GLY A 251 -12.82 23.72 -4.86
C GLY A 251 -12.68 23.05 -6.23
N LEU A 252 -12.71 21.71 -6.29
CA LEU A 252 -12.57 20.96 -7.53
C LEU A 252 -13.74 21.24 -8.47
N LYS A 253 -13.46 21.38 -9.77
CA LYS A 253 -14.48 21.54 -10.81
C LYS A 253 -14.16 20.67 -12.01
N ASP A 254 -15.20 20.17 -12.68
CA ASP A 254 -15.05 19.40 -13.92
C ASP A 254 -14.57 20.26 -15.09
N THR A 255 -14.77 21.57 -15.03
CA THR A 255 -14.46 22.52 -16.12
C THR A 255 -13.03 23.01 -16.13
N ASP A 256 -12.25 22.78 -15.06
CA ASP A 256 -11.05 23.59 -14.81
C ASP A 256 -9.72 22.94 -15.25
N LYS A 257 -9.57 21.60 -15.40
CA LYS A 257 -8.31 20.98 -15.92
C LYS A 257 -8.46 19.57 -16.50
N LYS A 258 -7.48 19.18 -17.33
CA LYS A 258 -7.29 17.87 -17.98
C LYS A 258 -7.16 16.68 -17.01
N ASN A 259 -6.79 16.92 -15.74
CA ASN A 259 -6.30 15.88 -14.82
C ASN A 259 -6.92 15.87 -13.39
N THR A 260 -7.81 16.79 -13.01
CA THR A 260 -8.37 16.87 -11.62
C THR A 260 -9.89 17.09 -11.56
N PRO A 261 -10.72 16.34 -12.31
CA PRO A 261 -12.15 16.59 -12.36
C PRO A 261 -12.84 16.22 -11.04
N LYS A 262 -13.80 17.04 -10.61
CA LYS A 262 -14.63 16.81 -9.41
C LYS A 262 -15.33 15.44 -9.48
N SER A 263 -15.86 15.10 -10.65
CA SER A 263 -16.55 13.85 -10.92
C SER A 263 -15.70 12.59 -10.66
N ASP A 264 -14.37 12.67 -10.79
CA ASP A 264 -13.50 11.53 -10.49
C ASP A 264 -13.40 11.24 -9.00
N MET A 265 -13.32 12.28 -8.15
CA MET A 265 -13.33 12.13 -6.69
C MET A 265 -14.69 11.62 -6.21
N VAL A 266 -15.78 12.27 -6.65
CA VAL A 266 -17.15 11.85 -6.31
C VAL A 266 -17.39 10.40 -6.75
N GLY A 267 -16.97 10.07 -7.97
CA GLY A 267 -17.09 8.73 -8.52
C GLY A 267 -16.27 7.68 -7.76
N ALA A 268 -15.11 8.05 -7.22
CA ALA A 268 -14.27 7.14 -6.43
C ALA A 268 -14.94 6.73 -5.12
N PHE A 269 -15.53 7.68 -4.38
CA PHE A 269 -16.29 7.36 -3.16
C PHE A 269 -17.58 6.61 -3.46
N LYS A 270 -18.33 7.02 -4.49
CA LYS A 270 -19.59 6.37 -4.86
C LYS A 270 -19.43 4.89 -5.20
N LYS A 271 -18.30 4.51 -5.80
CA LYS A 271 -17.97 3.12 -6.16
C LYS A 271 -17.66 2.21 -4.97
N LEU A 272 -17.47 2.76 -3.76
CA LEU A 272 -17.23 1.98 -2.55
C LEU A 272 -18.50 1.24 -2.09
N ASP A 273 -19.68 1.80 -2.35
CA ASP A 273 -20.93 1.09 -2.06
C ASP A 273 -21.12 -0.08 -3.03
N CYS A 274 -20.99 -1.28 -2.47
CA CYS A 274 -21.20 -2.55 -3.16
C CYS A 274 -22.33 -3.35 -2.49
N SER A 275 -23.15 -2.71 -1.66
CA SER A 275 -24.12 -3.39 -0.77
C SER A 275 -25.11 -4.26 -1.54
N GLU A 276 -25.51 -3.81 -2.72
CA GLU A 276 -26.48 -4.50 -3.59
C GLU A 276 -25.90 -5.74 -4.30
N ASP A 277 -24.58 -5.86 -4.34
CA ASP A 277 -23.87 -6.94 -5.05
C ASP A 277 -23.43 -8.10 -4.13
N ILE A 278 -23.64 -7.97 -2.81
CA ILE A 278 -23.21 -8.97 -1.83
C ILE A 278 -24.13 -10.20 -1.90
N SER A 279 -23.53 -11.34 -2.26
CA SER A 279 -24.24 -12.62 -2.47
C SER A 279 -24.03 -13.63 -1.34
N ALA A 280 -22.93 -13.52 -0.61
CA ALA A 280 -22.61 -14.36 0.56
C ALA A 280 -21.64 -13.62 1.49
N VAL A 281 -21.61 -14.03 2.75
CA VAL A 281 -20.69 -13.50 3.76
C VAL A 281 -20.17 -14.67 4.59
N THR A 282 -18.87 -14.71 4.80
CA THR A 282 -18.21 -15.68 5.68
C THR A 282 -17.49 -14.92 6.77
N LYS A 283 -17.63 -15.39 8.01
CA LYS A 283 -16.84 -14.93 9.14
C LYS A 283 -15.65 -15.86 9.32
N CYS A 284 -14.45 -15.31 9.28
CA CYS A 284 -13.21 -16.07 9.45
C CYS A 284 -12.47 -15.59 10.71
N ASP A 285 -12.02 -16.53 11.54
CA ASP A 285 -11.07 -16.24 12.62
C ASP A 285 -9.69 -16.71 12.17
N VAL A 286 -8.72 -15.79 12.14
CA VAL A 286 -7.35 -16.03 11.66
C VAL A 286 -6.39 -15.89 12.83
N ASP A 287 -5.69 -16.97 13.18
CA ASP A 287 -4.61 -16.93 14.16
C ASP A 287 -3.30 -16.56 13.48
N VAL A 288 -2.52 -15.69 14.13
CA VAL A 288 -1.11 -15.48 13.86
C VAL A 288 -0.31 -16.26 14.88
N THR A 289 0.52 -17.17 14.39
CA THR A 289 1.35 -18.06 15.22
C THR A 289 2.83 -17.89 14.96
N LEU A 290 3.64 -18.07 16.01
CA LEU A 290 5.07 -18.30 15.90
C LEU A 290 5.37 -19.75 15.49
N ALA A 291 6.62 -20.01 15.11
CA ALA A 291 7.08 -21.34 14.68
C ALA A 291 6.90 -22.43 15.75
N ASP A 292 6.87 -22.07 17.04
CA ASP A 292 6.64 -22.99 18.16
C ASP A 292 5.14 -23.26 18.44
N GLY A 293 4.24 -22.65 17.65
CA GLY A 293 2.79 -22.77 17.78
C GLY A 293 2.16 -21.76 18.75
N THR A 294 2.94 -20.87 19.37
CA THR A 294 2.41 -19.79 20.20
C THR A 294 1.56 -18.84 19.37
N VAL A 295 0.30 -18.65 19.76
CA VAL A 295 -0.60 -17.65 19.15
C VAL A 295 -0.24 -16.27 19.70
N VAL A 296 0.12 -15.34 18.81
CA VAL A 296 0.50 -13.96 19.17
C VAL A 296 -0.58 -12.94 18.84
N ALA A 297 -1.50 -13.28 17.93
CA ALA A 297 -2.71 -12.50 17.66
C ALA A 297 -3.79 -13.41 17.05
N THR A 298 -5.05 -13.00 17.20
CA THR A 298 -6.19 -13.58 16.50
C THR A 298 -7.01 -12.44 15.93
N GLN A 299 -7.32 -12.50 14.64
CA GLN A 299 -8.14 -11.51 13.95
C GLN A 299 -9.40 -12.16 13.40
N GLN A 300 -10.54 -11.61 13.78
CA GLN A 300 -11.79 -11.88 13.08
C GLN A 300 -11.90 -10.95 11.87
N VAL A 301 -12.21 -11.52 10.72
CA VAL A 301 -12.51 -10.78 9.49
C VAL A 301 -13.82 -11.28 8.88
N TYR A 302 -14.58 -10.35 8.32
CA TYR A 302 -15.71 -10.68 7.46
C TYR A 302 -15.26 -10.58 6.02
N VAL A 303 -15.44 -11.68 5.29
CA VAL A 303 -15.23 -11.70 3.84
C VAL A 303 -16.57 -11.82 3.13
N VAL A 304 -16.77 -10.98 2.13
CA VAL A 304 -18.02 -10.87 1.39
C VAL A 304 -17.80 -11.30 -0.06
N LYS A 305 -18.78 -12.01 -0.61
CA LYS A 305 -18.74 -12.52 -1.97
C LYS A 305 -19.51 -11.61 -2.90
N ILE A 306 -18.83 -11.09 -3.91
CA ILE A 306 -19.44 -10.33 -5.00
C ILE A 306 -19.12 -11.01 -6.33
N GLY A 307 -20.17 -11.44 -7.03
CA GLY A 307 -20.02 -12.33 -8.19
C GLY A 307 -19.31 -13.63 -7.77
N ASN A 308 -18.13 -13.88 -8.33
CA ASN A 308 -17.33 -15.07 -8.01
C ASN A 308 -16.14 -14.77 -7.09
N THR A 309 -15.97 -13.54 -6.63
CA THR A 309 -14.77 -13.11 -5.89
C THR A 309 -15.12 -12.71 -4.47
N TRP A 310 -14.26 -13.07 -3.53
CA TRP A 310 -14.31 -12.70 -2.12
C TRP A 310 -13.44 -11.48 -1.84
N TYR A 311 -13.89 -10.65 -0.90
CA TYR A 311 -13.20 -9.44 -0.46
C TYR A 311 -13.35 -9.30 1.05
N VAL A 312 -12.33 -8.78 1.74
CA VAL A 312 -12.50 -8.35 3.13
C VAL A 312 -13.37 -7.10 3.19
N ASP A 313 -14.37 -7.08 4.07
CA ASP A 313 -15.03 -5.84 4.46
C ASP A 313 -14.11 -5.08 5.42
N ASN A 314 -13.40 -4.08 4.90
CA ASN A 314 -12.50 -3.27 5.72
C ASN A 314 -13.23 -2.18 6.52
N THR A 315 -14.57 -2.11 6.46
CA THR A 315 -15.36 -1.11 7.21
C THR A 315 -15.74 -1.57 8.62
N ASN A 316 -15.49 -2.84 8.96
CA ASN A 316 -15.84 -3.43 10.25
C ASN A 316 -14.70 -4.26 10.88
N VAL A 317 -13.48 -4.11 10.39
CA VAL A 317 -12.31 -4.81 10.91
C VAL A 317 -11.43 -3.81 11.65
N ASP A 318 -11.14 -4.13 12.92
CA ASP A 318 -10.10 -3.48 13.72
C ASP A 318 -8.83 -4.33 13.60
N THR A 319 -7.81 -3.82 12.92
CA THR A 319 -6.51 -4.50 12.73
C THR A 319 -5.46 -4.06 13.74
N SER A 320 -5.81 -3.22 14.72
CA SER A 320 -4.89 -2.74 15.76
C SER A 320 -4.24 -3.86 16.58
N GLY A 321 -4.85 -5.05 16.62
CA GLY A 321 -4.32 -6.26 17.24
C GLY A 321 -3.27 -7.00 16.40
N LEU A 322 -3.14 -6.68 15.10
CA LEU A 322 -2.15 -7.28 14.20
C LEU A 322 -0.83 -6.51 14.16
N TYR A 323 -0.81 -5.26 14.63
CA TYR A 323 0.42 -4.49 14.81
C TYR A 323 1.04 -4.81 16.17
N LEU A 324 1.90 -5.84 16.17
CA LEU A 324 2.43 -6.44 17.40
C LEU A 324 3.44 -5.53 18.13
N ALA A 325 4.05 -4.58 17.43
CA ALA A 325 5.01 -3.64 17.98
C ALA A 325 4.35 -2.27 18.20
N LYS A 326 3.78 -2.06 19.39
CA LYS A 326 3.25 -0.76 19.84
C LYS A 326 4.33 0.04 20.57
#